data_AF-A0A836FI25-F1
#
_entry.id   AF-A0A836FI25-F1
#
_cell.length_a   1.000
_cell.length_b   1.000
_cell.length_c   1.000
_cell.angle_alpha   90.00
_cell.angle_beta   90.00
_cell.angle_gamma   90.00
#
_symmetry.space_group_name_H-M   'P 1'
#
loop_
_entity.id
_entity.type
_entity.pdbx_description
1 polymer ?
#
loop_
_entity_poly.entity_id
_entity_poly.type
_entity_poly.pdbx_seq_one_letter_code
_entity_poly.pdbx_strand_id
1 'polypeptide(L)'
;MVTEIATKNYTTVSVYGCSLFLDVANPTIQHALQMQPQIIMNLVHAWQNSYPIRIQSINIINASKYIDIVLKMFRCFMNEKMKNRLHVYLDSAMQNCFKDIPANILPVEFGGTGDTLQELAGNYGMKRAY
;
A
#
# COMPACT_ATOMS: atom_id res chain seq x y z
N MET A 1 1.35 12.43 -8.94
CA MET A 1 2.79 12.08 -8.76
C MET A 1 3.19 10.59 -8.88
N VAL A 2 2.36 9.58 -8.55
CA VAL A 2 2.52 8.18 -9.06
C VAL A 2 1.15 7.63 -9.42
N THR A 3 0.19 7.78 -8.51
CA THR A 3 -1.23 7.49 -8.73
C THR A 3 -1.76 8.17 -9.98
N GLU A 4 -1.46 9.46 -10.15
CA GLU A 4 -1.83 10.26 -11.33
C GLU A 4 -1.19 9.78 -12.64
N ILE A 5 0.07 9.33 -12.58
CA ILE A 5 0.76 8.76 -13.74
C ILE A 5 0.13 7.40 -14.08
N ALA A 6 -0.22 6.61 -13.06
CA ALA A 6 -0.92 5.35 -13.22
C ALA A 6 -2.32 5.53 -13.81
N THR A 7 -3.11 6.51 -13.36
CA THR A 7 -4.41 6.81 -13.98
C THR A 7 -4.31 7.32 -15.39
N LYS A 8 -3.26 8.12 -15.71
CA LYS A 8 -3.06 8.64 -17.07
C LYS A 8 -2.62 7.55 -18.05
N ASN A 9 -1.75 6.63 -17.60
CA ASN A 9 -1.21 5.56 -18.46
C ASN A 9 -2.05 4.29 -18.48
N TYR A 10 -2.91 4.08 -17.47
CA TYR A 10 -3.74 2.89 -17.33
C TYR A 10 -5.18 3.30 -17.00
N THR A 11 -6.00 3.49 -18.03
CA THR A 11 -7.43 3.81 -17.90
C THR A 11 -8.19 2.75 -17.11
N THR A 12 -7.71 1.51 -17.11
CA THR A 12 -8.22 0.39 -16.31
C THR A 12 -8.13 0.67 -14.80
N VAL A 13 -7.16 1.45 -14.32
CA VAL A 13 -7.04 1.81 -12.90
C VAL A 13 -8.19 2.72 -12.45
N SER A 14 -8.74 3.55 -13.35
CA SER A 14 -9.91 4.37 -13.03
C SER A 14 -11.21 3.55 -12.91
N VAL A 15 -11.31 2.45 -13.66
CA VAL A 15 -12.52 1.60 -13.72
C VAL A 15 -12.48 0.52 -12.64
N TYR A 16 -11.39 -0.23 -12.57
CA TYR A 16 -11.23 -1.31 -11.60
C TYR A 16 -10.79 -0.77 -10.23
N GLY A 17 -9.99 0.30 -10.17
CA GLY A 17 -9.42 0.82 -8.94
C GLY A 17 -8.01 0.28 -8.67
N CYS A 18 -7.52 0.48 -7.44
CA CYS A 18 -6.18 0.04 -7.03
C CYS A 18 -6.18 -0.66 -5.67
N SER A 19 -5.35 -1.70 -5.53
CA SER A 19 -5.02 -2.35 -4.27
C SER A 19 -3.62 -1.95 -3.84
N LEU A 20 -3.49 -1.44 -2.62
CA LEU A 20 -2.22 -0.97 -2.06
C LEU A 20 -1.62 -2.08 -1.19
N PHE A 21 -0.33 -2.36 -1.37
CA PHE A 21 0.44 -3.26 -0.51
C PHE A 21 1.58 -2.46 0.11
N LEU A 22 1.62 -2.44 1.44
CA LEU A 22 2.59 -1.68 2.24
C LEU A 22 3.41 -2.67 3.05
N ASP A 23 4.66 -2.88 2.64
CA ASP A 23 5.62 -3.64 3.42
C ASP A 23 6.17 -2.78 4.55
N VAL A 24 5.95 -3.25 5.78
CA VAL A 24 6.39 -2.58 7.00
C VAL A 24 7.28 -3.48 7.85
N ALA A 25 8.12 -4.30 7.21
CA ALA A 25 9.15 -5.07 7.90
C ALA A 25 10.12 -4.13 8.66
N ASN A 26 10.41 -4.46 9.92
CA ASN A 26 11.38 -3.77 10.79
C ASN A 26 11.17 -2.25 10.98
N PRO A 27 9.98 -1.80 11.45
CA PRO A 27 9.75 -0.38 11.68
C PRO A 27 10.55 0.10 12.90
N THR A 28 11.41 1.10 12.71
CA THR A 28 12.08 1.79 13.83
C THR A 28 11.20 2.87 14.44
N ILE A 29 11.41 3.15 15.73
CA ILE A 29 10.68 4.19 16.49
C ILE A 29 10.80 5.57 15.81
N GLN A 30 11.94 5.86 15.17
CA GLN A 30 12.12 7.10 14.41
C GLN A 30 11.10 7.26 13.29
N HIS A 31 10.75 6.18 12.56
CA HIS A 31 9.69 6.24 11.55
C HIS A 31 8.33 6.51 12.16
N ALA A 32 8.04 5.95 13.34
CA ALA A 32 6.79 6.22 14.06
C ALA A 32 6.69 7.69 14.51
N LEU A 33 7.80 8.28 14.98
CA LEU A 33 7.85 9.69 15.39
C LEU A 33 7.68 10.66 14.22
N GLN A 34 8.09 10.27 13.01
CA GLN A 34 7.85 11.07 11.80
C GLN A 34 6.38 11.07 11.37
N MET A 35 5.58 10.08 11.79
CA MET A 35 4.15 10.02 11.49
C MET A 35 3.34 10.89 12.45
N GLN A 36 3.52 12.22 12.33
CA GLN A 36 2.74 13.17 13.09
C GLN A 36 1.24 13.08 12.72
N PRO A 37 0.32 13.26 13.69
CA PRO A 37 -1.12 13.14 13.44
C PRO A 37 -1.63 13.98 12.27
N GLN A 38 -1.08 15.17 12.06
CA GLN A 38 -1.45 16.05 10.95
C GLN A 38 -1.09 15.45 9.58
N ILE A 39 0.05 14.75 9.48
CA ILE A 39 0.47 14.06 8.25
C ILE A 39 -0.46 12.88 7.98
N ILE A 40 -0.77 12.08 9.00
CA ILE A 40 -1.69 10.94 8.89
C ILE A 40 -3.08 11.42 8.45
N MET A 41 -3.58 12.49 9.06
CA MET A 41 -4.87 13.09 8.74
C MET A 41 -4.91 13.53 7.27
N ASN A 42 -3.90 14.28 6.81
CA ASN A 42 -3.82 14.73 5.43
C ASN A 42 -3.76 13.55 4.43
N LEU A 43 -3.02 12.49 4.77
CA LEU A 43 -2.91 11.29 3.94
C LEU A 43 -4.25 10.55 3.83
N VAL A 44 -4.95 10.39 4.96
CA VAL A 44 -6.27 9.76 5.00
C VAL A 44 -7.31 10.57 4.22
N HIS A 45 -7.31 11.91 4.38
CA HIS A 45 -8.18 12.78 3.60
C HIS A 45 -7.90 12.72 2.10
N ALA A 46 -6.63 12.63 1.71
CA ALA A 46 -6.25 12.50 0.31
C ALA A 46 -6.82 11.20 -0.29
N TRP A 47 -6.69 10.08 0.43
CA TRP A 47 -7.21 8.77 0.02
C TRP A 47 -8.74 8.69 -0.03
N GLN A 48 -9.43 9.39 0.87
CA GLN A 48 -10.90 9.34 0.92
C GLN A 48 -11.57 10.25 -0.09
N ASN A 49 -11.07 11.48 -0.24
CA ASN A 49 -11.83 12.57 -0.86
C ASN A 49 -11.11 13.25 -2.04
N SER A 50 -9.80 13.08 -2.20
CA SER A 50 -9.02 13.89 -3.14
C SER A 50 -8.56 13.15 -4.40
N TYR A 51 -8.40 11.82 -4.35
CA TYR A 51 -7.99 11.05 -5.53
C TYR A 51 -9.20 10.46 -6.26
N PRO A 52 -9.30 10.64 -7.60
CA PRO A 52 -10.35 10.04 -8.43
C PRO A 52 -10.12 8.53 -8.66
N ILE A 53 -9.46 7.86 -7.73
CA ILE A 53 -9.13 6.43 -7.82
C ILE A 53 -9.83 5.71 -6.69
N ARG A 54 -10.58 4.67 -7.05
CA ARG A 54 -11.21 3.79 -6.07
C ARG A 54 -10.14 2.89 -5.45
N ILE A 55 -9.78 3.16 -4.20
CA ILE A 55 -8.98 2.22 -3.40
C ILE A 55 -9.86 0.99 -3.11
N GLN A 56 -9.44 -0.19 -3.56
CA GLN A 56 -10.14 -1.45 -3.29
C GLN A 56 -9.76 -1.98 -1.91
N SER A 57 -8.46 -2.12 -1.66
CA SER A 57 -7.90 -2.62 -0.40
C SER A 57 -6.57 -1.92 -0.08
N ILE A 58 -6.28 -1.80 1.21
CA ILE A 58 -5.00 -1.35 1.76
C ILE A 58 -4.47 -2.51 2.59
N ASN A 59 -3.41 -3.16 2.13
CA ASN A 59 -2.86 -4.36 2.72
C ASN A 59 -1.50 -4.03 3.35
N ILE A 60 -1.43 -4.12 4.68
CA ILE A 60 -0.19 -3.92 5.42
C ILE A 60 0.41 -5.29 5.69
N ILE A 61 1.59 -5.55 5.15
CA ILE A 61 2.31 -6.83 5.25
C ILE A 61 3.53 -6.68 6.16
N ASN A 62 3.97 -7.77 6.78
CA ASN A 62 5.06 -7.79 7.76
C ASN A 62 4.83 -6.86 8.95
N ALA A 63 3.58 -6.68 9.37
CA ALA A 63 3.24 -5.82 10.50
C ALA A 63 3.84 -6.39 11.80
N SER A 64 4.70 -5.61 12.45
CA SER A 64 5.16 -5.92 13.81
C SER A 64 4.18 -5.39 14.86
N LYS A 65 4.24 -5.93 16.09
CA LYS A 65 3.39 -5.48 17.21
C LYS A 65 3.53 -3.99 17.52
N TYR A 66 4.67 -3.38 17.17
CA TYR A 66 4.97 -1.96 17.41
C TYR A 66 4.16 -1.01 16.53
N ILE A 67 3.63 -1.48 15.40
CA ILE A 67 2.85 -0.66 14.45
C ILE A 67 1.40 -0.43 14.91
N ASP A 68 0.93 -1.13 15.94
CA ASP A 68 -0.45 -0.99 16.44
C ASP A 68 -0.81 0.46 16.84
N ILE A 69 0.14 1.22 17.40
CA ILE A 69 -0.06 2.64 17.75
C ILE A 69 -0.31 3.48 16.51
N VAL A 70 0.49 3.28 15.46
CA VAL A 70 0.35 3.97 14.18
C VAL A 70 -0.96 3.58 13.51
N LEU A 71 -1.30 2.29 13.48
CA LEU A 71 -2.56 1.80 12.92
C LEU A 71 -3.78 2.37 13.64
N LYS A 72 -3.73 2.49 14.97
CA LYS A 72 -4.79 3.13 15.76
C LYS A 72 -4.97 4.58 15.34
N MET A 73 -3.89 5.35 15.21
CA MET A 73 -3.97 6.73 14.71
C MET A 73 -4.58 6.79 13.31
N PHE A 74 -4.13 5.95 12.37
CA PHE A 74 -4.74 5.85 11.05
C PHE A 74 -6.24 5.58 11.15
N ARG A 75 -6.65 4.55 11.88
CA ARG A 75 -8.06 4.15 12.06
C ARG A 75 -8.93 5.27 12.65
N CYS A 76 -8.40 6.11 13.54
CA CYS A 76 -9.14 7.24 14.09
C CYS A 76 -9.59 8.26 13.03
N PHE A 77 -8.79 8.44 11.98
CA PHE A 77 -9.11 9.36 10.88
C PHE A 77 -9.85 8.67 9.72
N MET A 78 -9.92 7.33 9.72
CA MET A 78 -10.62 6.59 8.66
C MET A 78 -12.14 6.59 8.85
N ASN A 79 -12.89 6.71 7.77
CA ASN A 79 -14.31 6.38 7.74
C ASN A 79 -14.52 4.86 7.72
N GLU A 80 -15.73 4.40 8.06
CA GLU A 80 -16.06 2.96 8.12
C GLU A 80 -15.78 2.23 6.80
N LYS A 81 -16.05 2.88 5.66
CA LYS A 81 -15.76 2.34 4.34
C LYS A 81 -14.27 2.04 4.13
N MET A 82 -13.37 2.89 4.61
CA MET A 82 -11.93 2.71 4.47
C MET A 82 -11.38 1.75 5.53
N LYS A 83 -11.91 1.77 6.75
CA LYS A 83 -11.57 0.76 7.78
C LYS A 83 -11.86 -0.66 7.29
N ASN A 84 -13.00 -0.87 6.62
CA ASN A 84 -13.36 -2.18 6.05
C ASN A 84 -12.44 -2.65 4.92
N ARG A 85 -11.66 -1.74 4.34
CA ARG A 85 -10.70 -2.01 3.25
C ARG A 85 -9.26 -2.13 3.75
N LEU A 86 -9.03 -1.86 5.04
CA LEU A 86 -7.72 -1.95 5.66
C LEU A 86 -7.52 -3.37 6.19
N HIS A 87 -6.58 -4.09 5.58
CA HIS A 87 -6.18 -5.44 5.97
C HIS A 87 -4.76 -5.40 6.53
N VAL A 88 -4.55 -6.07 7.66
CA VAL A 88 -3.25 -6.12 8.34
C VAL A 88 -2.85 -7.59 8.45
N TYR A 89 -1.72 -7.93 7.86
CA TYR A 89 -1.16 -9.27 7.83
C TYR A 89 0.12 -9.28 8.67
N LEU A 90 0.11 -10.13 9.68
CA LEU A 90 1.32 -10.49 10.42
C LEU A 90 2.21 -11.36 9.52
N ASP A 91 3.51 -11.41 9.83
CA ASP A 91 4.54 -12.17 9.10
C ASP A 91 4.10 -13.60 8.75
N SER A 92 3.51 -14.32 9.72
CA SER A 92 3.01 -15.69 9.54
C SER A 92 1.77 -15.84 8.64
N ALA A 93 1.08 -14.75 8.32
CA ALA A 93 -0.15 -14.74 7.52
C ALA A 93 0.01 -14.04 6.17
N MET A 94 1.22 -13.61 5.81
CA MET A 94 1.49 -12.85 4.58
C MET A 94 1.09 -13.63 3.32
N GLN A 95 1.26 -14.95 3.30
CA GLN A 95 0.87 -15.78 2.15
C GLN A 95 -0.64 -15.75 1.86
N ASN A 96 -1.48 -15.42 2.85
CA ASN A 96 -2.92 -15.27 2.62
C ASN A 96 -3.27 -13.97 1.88
N CYS A 97 -2.38 -12.98 1.89
CA CYS A 97 -2.58 -11.68 1.24
C CYS A 97 -2.50 -11.78 -0.30
N PHE A 98 -1.71 -12.72 -0.80
CA PHE A 98 -1.41 -12.85 -2.23
C PHE A 98 -2.16 -14.00 -2.93
N LYS A 99 -3.12 -14.67 -2.25
CA LYS A 99 -3.82 -15.84 -2.81
C LYS A 99 -4.56 -15.56 -4.11
N ASP A 100 -5.09 -14.36 -4.26
CA ASP A 100 -5.83 -13.93 -5.45
C ASP A 100 -4.92 -13.29 -6.51
N ILE A 101 -3.62 -13.14 -6.21
CA ILE A 101 -2.64 -12.55 -7.10
C ILE A 101 -1.89 -13.69 -7.82
N PRO A 102 -1.94 -13.73 -9.17
CA PRO A 102 -1.19 -14.71 -9.94
C PRO A 102 0.31 -14.69 -9.60
N ALA A 103 0.90 -15.87 -9.38
CA ALA A 103 2.30 -15.99 -9.00
C ALA A 103 3.27 -15.36 -10.02
N ASN A 104 2.90 -15.33 -11.31
CA ASN A 104 3.72 -14.78 -12.39
C ASN A 104 3.85 -13.24 -12.37
N ILE A 105 2.99 -12.52 -11.64
CA ILE A 105 3.10 -11.06 -11.47
C ILE A 105 3.59 -10.66 -10.09
N LEU A 106 3.66 -11.62 -9.17
CA LEU A 106 4.14 -11.39 -7.82
C LEU A 106 5.67 -11.46 -7.81
N PRO A 107 6.36 -10.49 -7.19
CA PRO A 107 7.81 -10.52 -7.07
C PRO A 107 8.30 -11.78 -6.35
N VAL A 108 9.51 -12.23 -6.69
CA VAL A 108 10.14 -13.41 -6.06
C VAL A 108 10.27 -13.25 -4.54
N GLU A 109 10.46 -12.02 -4.06
CA GLU A 109 10.62 -11.71 -2.64
C GLU A 109 9.33 -11.96 -1.83
N PHE A 110 8.17 -11.98 -2.49
CA PHE A 110 6.89 -12.30 -1.86
C PHE A 110 6.41 -13.74 -2.15
N GLY A 111 7.27 -14.58 -2.72
CA GLY A 111 6.97 -15.98 -3.05
C GLY A 111 6.34 -16.20 -4.42
N GLY A 112 6.46 -15.22 -5.33
CA GLY A 112 6.04 -15.33 -6.72
C GLY A 112 7.15 -15.82 -7.65
N THR A 113 6.85 -15.80 -8.95
CA THR A 113 7.78 -16.12 -10.05
C THR A 113 7.92 -14.95 -11.04
N GLY A 114 7.48 -13.75 -10.67
CA GLY A 114 7.65 -12.52 -11.46
C GLY A 114 9.02 -11.87 -11.28
N ASP A 115 9.18 -10.67 -11.84
CA ASP A 115 10.42 -9.88 -11.73
C ASP A 115 10.76 -9.52 -10.27
N THR A 116 12.04 -9.31 -9.98
CA THR A 116 12.47 -8.89 -8.64
C THR A 116 11.94 -7.49 -8.29
N LEU A 117 11.79 -7.21 -7.00
CA LEU A 117 11.42 -5.86 -6.54
C LEU A 117 12.40 -4.79 -7.04
N GLN A 118 13.68 -5.13 -7.14
CA GLN A 118 14.72 -4.22 -7.64
C GLN A 118 14.55 -3.91 -9.13
N GLU A 119 14.23 -4.91 -9.95
CA GLU A 119 13.98 -4.71 -11.38
C GLU A 119 12.69 -3.93 -11.63
N LEU A 120 11.63 -4.23 -10.86
CA LEU A 120 10.39 -3.45 -10.89
C LEU A 120 10.65 -1.99 -10.51
N ALA A 121 11.34 -1.75 -9.40
CA ALA A 121 11.69 -0.39 -8.96
C ALA A 121 12.53 0.36 -10.01
N GLY A 122 13.49 -0.33 -10.65
CA GLY A 122 14.29 0.21 -11.74
C GLY A 122 13.44 0.59 -12.96
N ASN A 123 12.54 -0.28 -13.40
CA ASN A 123 11.66 -0.04 -14.54
C ASN A 123 10.66 1.12 -14.30
N TYR A 124 10.10 1.22 -13.09
CA TYR A 124 9.24 2.35 -12.73
C TYR A 124 10.02 3.65 -12.54
N GLY A 125 11.27 3.58 -12.07
CA GLY A 125 12.18 4.72 -11.95
C GLY A 125 12.62 5.27 -13.30
N MET A 126 12.90 4.39 -14.28
CA MET A 126 13.26 4.77 -15.65
C MET A 126 12.09 5.41 -16.41
N LYS A 127 10.85 4.96 -16.19
CA LYS A 127 9.63 5.60 -16.75
C LYS A 127 9.34 7.00 -16.19
N ARG A 128 10.00 7.43 -15.10
CA ARG A 128 9.90 8.81 -14.58
C ARG A 128 10.89 9.77 -15.22
N ALA A 129 11.90 9.26 -15.92
CA ALA A 129 12.98 10.06 -16.53
C ALA A 129 12.73 10.42 -18.00
N TYR A 130 11.58 10.03 -18.58
CA TYR A 130 11.14 10.36 -19.93
C TYR A 130 9.80 11.09 -19.91
#